data_AF-A0A024S7C0-F1
#
_entry.id   AF-A0A024S7C0-F1
#
_cell.length_a   1.000
_cell.length_b   1.000
_cell.length_c   1.000
_cell.angle_alpha   90.00
_cell.angle_beta   90.00
_cell.angle_gamma   90.00
#
_symmetry.space_group_name_H-M   'P 1'
#
loop_
_entity.id
_entity.type
_entity.pdbx_description
1 polymer ?
#
loop_
_entity_poly.entity_id
_entity_poly.type
_entity_poly.pdbx_seq_one_letter_code
_entity_poly.pdbx_strand_id
1 'polypeptide(L)'
;MLDIDWKGLALPFAYLIVLGGALMTFSTIYRRRKAAESANLAPWFGPHLQRDIYLSLLHLDSEEGAEKAPKVPDGVLRAALLRRAVEDIERLIHIKTAKQACGALLQRGSVGDDLWQRFLRAEKEMEEELRDVVTEANALAPNWGPVIFQSAHEIAANTKLRQRLEEIQSQTEAEKAWWLKKRSQIQAEFMKELDESEKGSTKDGHEDDAVVVDSPSKKGSKK
;
A
#
# COMPACT_ATOMS: atom_id res chain seq x y z
N MET A 1 50.80 2.10 63.18
CA MET A 1 50.93 1.39 61.89
C MET A 1 49.58 0.76 61.61
N LEU A 2 48.95 1.11 60.48
CA LEU A 2 47.68 0.48 60.07
C LEU A 2 48.05 -0.81 59.35
N ASP A 3 47.93 -1.94 60.03
CA ASP A 3 47.97 -3.25 59.38
C ASP A 3 46.68 -3.41 58.56
N ILE A 4 46.76 -3.03 57.29
CA ILE A 4 45.68 -3.20 56.33
C ILE A 4 45.63 -4.68 55.96
N ASP A 5 44.51 -5.35 56.28
CA ASP A 5 44.26 -6.72 55.85
C ASP A 5 43.89 -6.75 54.35
N TRP A 6 44.92 -6.75 53.51
CA TRP A 6 44.82 -6.79 52.05
C TRP A 6 44.06 -8.02 51.55
N LYS A 7 44.07 -9.13 52.30
CA LYS A 7 43.37 -10.36 51.92
C LYS A 7 41.88 -10.26 52.20
N GLY A 8 41.52 -9.72 53.38
CA GLY A 8 40.14 -9.42 53.75
C GLY A 8 39.49 -8.39 52.82
N LEU A 9 40.26 -7.43 52.29
CA LEU A 9 39.78 -6.44 51.33
C LEU A 9 39.73 -6.98 49.89
N ALA A 10 40.70 -7.79 49.44
CA ALA A 10 40.74 -8.30 48.07
C ALA A 10 39.62 -9.31 47.76
N LEU A 11 39.21 -10.13 48.74
CA LEU A 11 38.17 -11.14 48.55
C LEU A 11 36.81 -10.57 48.05
N PRO A 12 36.21 -9.55 48.68
CA PRO A 12 34.95 -8.98 48.22
C PRO A 12 35.06 -8.30 46.86
N PHE A 13 36.18 -7.63 46.55
CA PHE A 13 36.39 -7.06 45.21
C PHE A 13 36.56 -8.13 44.14
N ALA A 14 37.29 -9.21 44.43
CA ALA A 14 37.42 -10.35 43.52
C ALA A 14 36.06 -11.01 43.25
N TYR A 15 35.22 -11.17 44.29
CA TYR A 15 33.85 -11.67 44.13
C TYR A 15 33.01 -10.77 43.23
N LEU A 16 33.06 -9.45 43.41
CA LEU A 16 32.32 -8.50 42.58
C LEU A 16 32.83 -8.47 41.12
N ILE A 17 34.13 -8.62 40.89
CA ILE A 17 34.71 -8.69 39.55
C ILE A 17 34.25 -9.96 38.84
N VAL A 18 34.30 -11.12 39.52
CA VAL A 18 33.85 -12.39 38.93
C VAL A 18 32.34 -12.35 38.67
N LEU A 19 31.54 -11.86 39.61
CA LEU A 19 30.10 -11.73 39.45
C LEU A 19 29.74 -10.74 38.33
N GLY A 20 30.41 -9.58 38.28
CA GLY A 20 30.24 -8.58 37.24
C GLY A 20 30.65 -9.10 35.86
N GLY A 21 31.77 -9.81 35.78
CA GLY A 21 32.24 -10.46 34.56
C GLY A 21 31.26 -11.54 34.08
N ALA A 22 30.76 -12.38 34.98
CA ALA A 22 29.75 -13.40 34.66
C ALA A 22 28.44 -12.76 34.16
N LEU A 23 27.99 -11.68 34.81
CA LEU A 23 26.76 -10.98 34.42
C LEU A 23 26.93 -10.23 33.08
N MET A 24 28.09 -9.61 32.84
CA MET A 24 28.40 -8.92 31.59
C MET A 24 28.53 -9.90 30.42
N THR A 25 29.20 -11.03 30.62
CA THR A 25 29.31 -12.09 29.59
C THR A 25 27.94 -12.70 29.28
N PHE A 26 27.12 -12.98 30.29
CA PHE A 26 25.75 -13.43 30.06
C PHE A 26 24.89 -12.39 29.33
N SER A 27 24.91 -11.13 29.75
CA SER A 27 24.15 -10.03 29.14
C SER A 27 24.54 -9.82 27.68
N THR A 28 25.84 -9.82 27.38
CA THR A 28 26.33 -9.65 26.01
C THR A 28 25.96 -10.83 25.11
N ILE A 29 26.11 -12.07 25.58
CA ILE A 29 25.72 -13.26 24.83
C ILE A 29 24.20 -13.30 24.61
N TYR A 30 23.41 -13.04 25.64
CA TYR A 30 21.95 -13.03 25.54
C TYR A 30 21.45 -11.95 24.57
N ARG A 31 21.94 -10.72 24.68
CA ARG A 31 21.59 -9.64 23.73
C ARG A 31 22.04 -9.96 22.32
N ARG A 32 23.24 -10.54 22.14
CA ARG A 32 23.73 -10.96 20.82
C ARG A 32 22.86 -12.05 20.21
N ARG A 33 22.44 -13.05 21.00
CA ARG A 33 21.51 -14.10 20.56
C ARG A 33 20.15 -13.52 20.18
N LYS A 34 19.58 -12.66 21.03
CA LYS A 34 18.29 -12.00 20.75
C LYS A 34 18.35 -11.12 19.50
N ALA A 35 19.47 -10.43 19.28
CA ALA A 35 19.69 -9.64 18.06
C ALA A 35 19.86 -10.52 16.80
N ALA A 36 20.52 -11.68 16.91
CA ALA A 36 20.65 -12.62 15.80
C ALA A 36 19.31 -13.28 15.44
N GLU A 37 18.51 -13.64 16.46
CA GLU A 37 17.16 -14.18 16.27
C GLU A 37 16.25 -13.16 15.58
N SER A 38 16.30 -11.90 16.02
CA SER A 38 15.54 -10.85 15.34
C SER A 38 16.07 -10.61 13.92
N ALA A 39 17.38 -10.61 13.68
CA ALA A 39 17.96 -10.44 12.34
C ALA A 39 17.55 -11.53 11.35
N ASN A 40 17.27 -12.76 11.81
CA ASN A 40 16.81 -13.86 10.96
C ASN A 40 15.32 -13.79 10.59
N LEU A 41 14.57 -12.84 11.13
CA LEU A 41 13.18 -12.65 10.76
C LEU A 41 13.08 -12.16 9.32
N ALA A 42 12.18 -12.77 8.55
CA ALA A 42 11.95 -12.39 7.17
C ALA A 42 11.57 -10.89 7.09
N PRO A 43 12.10 -10.15 6.10
CA PRO A 43 11.77 -8.75 5.90
C PRO A 43 10.27 -8.58 5.64
N TRP A 44 9.71 -7.46 6.09
CA TRP A 44 8.28 -7.19 5.93
C TRP A 44 7.89 -6.93 4.47
N PHE A 45 8.73 -6.20 3.74
CA PHE A 45 8.60 -6.00 2.30
C PHE A 45 9.60 -6.87 1.54
N GLY A 46 9.25 -7.22 0.31
CA GLY A 46 10.18 -7.84 -0.61
C GLY A 46 11.31 -6.89 -1.06
N PRO A 47 12.22 -7.38 -1.91
CA PRO A 47 13.30 -6.56 -2.47
C PRO A 47 12.77 -5.29 -3.14
N HIS A 48 13.55 -4.22 -3.09
CA HIS A 48 13.15 -2.92 -3.59
C HIS A 48 13.63 -2.72 -5.04
N LEU A 49 12.80 -3.15 -6.00
CA LEU A 49 13.14 -3.10 -7.42
C LEU A 49 13.59 -1.72 -7.91
N GLN A 50 12.85 -0.66 -7.60
CA GLN A 50 13.13 0.69 -8.10
C GLN A 50 14.43 1.26 -7.50
N ARG A 51 14.73 0.94 -6.24
CA ARG A 51 16.03 1.24 -5.61
C ARG A 51 17.15 0.46 -6.30
N ASP A 52 16.97 -0.83 -6.53
CA ASP A 52 17.99 -1.67 -7.17
C ASP A 52 18.28 -1.19 -8.60
N ILE A 53 17.25 -0.77 -9.34
CA ILE A 53 17.40 -0.14 -10.67
C ILE A 53 18.20 1.16 -10.55
N TYR A 54 17.82 2.06 -9.64
CA TYR A 54 18.50 3.35 -9.46
C TYR A 54 19.98 3.16 -9.10
N LEU A 55 20.27 2.28 -8.14
CA LEU A 55 21.65 1.97 -7.76
C LEU A 55 22.40 1.32 -8.91
N SER A 56 21.79 0.41 -9.66
CA SER A 56 22.42 -0.20 -10.84
C SER A 56 22.79 0.86 -11.89
N LEU A 57 21.91 1.85 -12.12
CA LEU A 57 22.20 2.97 -13.02
C LEU A 57 23.38 3.82 -12.53
N LEU A 58 23.49 4.04 -11.21
CA LEU A 58 24.60 4.79 -10.63
C LEU A 58 25.95 4.06 -10.75
N HIS A 59 25.94 2.74 -10.54
CA HIS A 59 27.15 1.92 -10.66
C HIS A 59 27.58 1.71 -12.12
N LEU A 60 26.63 1.71 -13.07
CA LEU A 60 26.93 1.69 -14.52
C LEU A 60 27.78 2.90 -14.96
N ASP A 61 27.56 4.07 -14.35
CA ASP A 61 28.38 5.27 -14.60
C ASP A 61 29.76 5.20 -13.95
N SER A 62 29.96 4.30 -12.98
CA SER A 62 31.15 4.25 -12.12
C SER A 62 32.16 3.15 -12.50
N GLU A 63 31.94 2.39 -13.58
CA GLU A 63 32.96 1.43 -14.07
C GLU A 63 34.15 2.19 -14.70
N GLU A 64 35.08 2.60 -13.83
CA GLU A 64 36.34 3.34 -14.04
C GLU A 64 37.39 2.61 -14.94
N GLY A 65 36.99 2.01 -16.06
CA GLY A 65 37.95 1.31 -16.92
C GLY A 65 37.49 0.94 -18.33
N ALA A 66 36.20 1.05 -18.63
CA ALA A 66 35.72 0.86 -19.99
C ALA A 66 35.42 2.24 -20.60
N GLU A 67 36.27 2.70 -21.52
CA GLU A 67 36.16 3.96 -22.28
C GLU A 67 34.83 4.15 -23.07
N LYS A 68 33.85 3.25 -22.89
CA LYS A 68 32.59 3.16 -23.63
C LYS A 68 31.37 2.79 -22.77
N ALA A 69 31.42 2.92 -21.44
CA ALA A 69 30.17 2.86 -20.66
C ALA A 69 29.30 4.08 -21.04
N PRO A 70 28.04 3.90 -21.48
CA PRO A 70 27.20 5.01 -21.87
C PRO A 70 26.83 5.83 -20.64
N LYS A 71 27.37 7.04 -20.53
CA LYS A 71 27.05 7.98 -19.46
C LYS A 71 25.53 8.15 -19.37
N VAL A 72 24.93 7.73 -18.27
CA VAL A 72 23.48 7.81 -18.05
C VAL A 72 23.12 9.29 -17.94
N PRO A 73 22.11 9.78 -18.68
CA PRO A 73 21.69 11.17 -18.58
C PRO A 73 21.12 11.47 -17.19
N ASP A 74 21.46 12.62 -16.62
CA ASP A 74 20.93 13.08 -15.32
C ASP A 74 19.40 13.16 -15.25
N GLY A 75 18.74 13.33 -16.41
CA GLY A 75 17.28 13.26 -16.51
C GLY A 75 16.73 11.87 -16.17
N VAL A 76 17.43 10.81 -16.58
CA VAL A 76 17.07 9.42 -16.29
C VAL A 76 17.33 9.10 -14.82
N LEU A 77 18.45 9.54 -14.25
CA LEU A 77 18.75 9.36 -12.82
C LEU A 77 17.69 10.03 -11.92
N ARG A 78 17.31 11.28 -12.24
CA ARG A 78 16.25 11.99 -11.51
C ARG A 78 14.89 11.30 -11.66
N ALA A 79 14.55 10.82 -12.85
CA ALA A 79 13.33 10.05 -13.05
C ALA A 79 13.33 8.73 -12.28
N ALA A 80 14.45 8.02 -12.25
CA ALA A 80 14.61 6.78 -11.49
C ALA A 80 14.48 7.01 -9.98
N LEU A 81 15.11 8.06 -9.44
CA LEU A 81 14.96 8.44 -8.04
C LEU A 81 13.51 8.82 -7.70
N LEU A 82 12.82 9.53 -8.60
CA LEU A 82 11.40 9.85 -8.41
C LEU A 82 10.53 8.58 -8.41
N ARG A 83 10.83 7.58 -9.25
CA ARG A 83 10.14 6.29 -9.25
C ARG A 83 10.41 5.48 -7.97
N ARG A 84 11.63 5.54 -7.42
CA ARG A 84 11.96 5.00 -6.09
C ARG A 84 11.12 5.68 -5.01
N ALA A 85 11.11 7.02 -4.97
CA ALA A 85 10.32 7.78 -4.00
C ALA A 85 8.80 7.50 -4.07
N VAL A 86 8.24 7.23 -5.26
CA VAL A 86 6.83 6.83 -5.41
C VAL A 86 6.55 5.49 -4.74
N GLU A 87 7.41 4.49 -4.97
CA GLU A 87 7.29 3.18 -4.32
C GLU A 87 7.43 3.31 -2.79
N ASP A 88 8.38 4.13 -2.30
CA ASP A 88 8.55 4.39 -0.87
C ASP A 88 7.30 4.99 -0.23
N ILE A 89 6.61 5.90 -0.93
CA ILE A 89 5.33 6.46 -0.45
C ILE A 89 4.25 5.39 -0.40
N GLU A 90 4.14 4.53 -1.40
CA GLU A 90 3.17 3.42 -1.39
C GLU A 90 3.43 2.46 -0.22
N ARG A 91 4.70 2.10 0.01
CA ARG A 91 5.11 1.27 1.15
C ARG A 91 4.85 1.97 2.48
N LEU A 92 5.13 3.27 2.60
CA LEU A 92 4.85 4.06 3.80
C LEU A 92 3.35 4.10 4.12
N ILE A 93 2.50 4.30 3.12
CA ILE A 93 1.04 4.26 3.29
C ILE A 93 0.63 2.86 3.78
N HIS A 94 1.19 1.81 3.20
CA HIS A 94 0.92 0.43 3.62
C HIS A 94 1.34 0.18 5.08
N ILE A 95 2.54 0.63 5.50
CA ILE A 95 2.98 0.57 6.90
C ILE A 95 1.99 1.30 7.80
N LYS A 96 1.61 2.54 7.48
CA LYS A 96 0.70 3.34 8.31
C LYS A 96 -0.65 2.66 8.51
N THR A 97 -1.25 2.12 7.45
CA THR A 97 -2.51 1.38 7.53
C THR A 97 -2.34 0.08 8.33
N ALA A 98 -1.27 -0.68 8.09
CA ALA A 98 -0.99 -1.91 8.81
C ALA A 98 -0.74 -1.67 10.31
N LYS A 99 -0.06 -0.58 10.71
CA LYS A 99 0.20 -0.23 12.11
C LYS A 99 -1.08 -0.17 12.94
N GLN A 100 -2.10 0.51 12.41
CA GLN A 100 -3.38 0.67 13.09
C GLN A 100 -4.09 -0.68 13.24
N ALA A 101 -4.12 -1.50 12.19
CA ALA A 101 -4.75 -2.82 12.22
C ALA A 101 -4.01 -3.81 13.14
N CYS A 102 -2.69 -3.91 13.01
CA CYS A 102 -1.85 -4.80 13.81
C CYS A 102 -1.84 -4.42 15.29
N GLY A 103 -1.85 -3.12 15.62
CA GLY A 103 -1.92 -2.66 17.01
C GLY A 103 -3.20 -3.14 17.72
N ALA A 104 -4.35 -3.08 17.03
CA ALA A 104 -5.61 -3.59 17.57
C ALA A 104 -5.63 -5.12 17.72
N LEU A 105 -5.01 -5.85 16.77
CA LEU A 105 -4.92 -7.31 16.84
C LEU A 105 -3.95 -7.80 17.93
N LEU A 106 -2.85 -7.08 18.16
CA LEU A 106 -1.90 -7.39 19.22
C LEU A 106 -2.54 -7.28 20.61
N GLN A 107 -3.36 -6.24 20.85
CA GLN A 107 -4.12 -6.09 22.10
C GLN A 107 -5.12 -7.23 22.33
N ARG A 108 -5.63 -7.84 21.26
CA ARG A 108 -6.53 -9.01 21.33
C ARG A 108 -5.78 -10.33 21.48
N GLY A 109 -4.44 -10.33 21.44
CA GLY A 109 -3.61 -11.53 21.52
C GLY A 109 -3.71 -12.45 20.29
N SER A 110 -4.33 -12.01 19.20
CA SER A 110 -4.48 -12.80 17.96
C SER A 110 -3.25 -12.76 17.04
N VAL A 111 -2.27 -11.91 17.36
CA VAL A 111 -1.02 -11.72 16.62
C VAL A 111 0.16 -11.89 17.58
N GLY A 112 1.21 -12.58 17.14
CA GLY A 112 2.43 -12.79 17.93
C GLY A 112 3.30 -11.54 18.02
N ASP A 113 4.07 -11.42 19.12
CA ASP A 113 5.04 -10.33 19.33
C ASP A 113 6.10 -10.28 18.22
N ASP A 114 6.47 -11.43 17.65
CA ASP A 114 7.41 -11.52 16.52
C ASP A 114 6.97 -10.68 15.32
N LEU A 115 5.68 -10.74 14.95
CA LEU A 115 5.13 -9.95 13.84
C LEU A 115 5.22 -8.45 14.14
N TRP A 116 4.96 -8.08 15.39
CA TRP A 116 5.05 -6.69 15.83
C TRP A 116 6.49 -6.18 15.79
N GLN A 117 7.48 -7.00 16.19
CA GLN A 117 8.90 -6.65 16.07
C GLN A 117 9.34 -6.50 14.61
N ARG A 118 8.89 -7.39 13.70
CA ARG A 118 9.15 -7.25 12.25
C ARG A 118 8.57 -5.94 11.71
N PHE A 119 7.36 -5.60 12.14
CA PHE A 119 6.69 -4.38 11.73
C PHE A 119 7.44 -3.12 12.18
N LEU A 120 7.86 -3.05 13.45
CA LEU A 120 8.65 -1.92 13.97
C LEU A 120 10.00 -1.77 13.26
N ARG A 121 10.63 -2.90 12.89
CA ARG A 121 11.84 -2.87 12.06
C ARG A 121 11.56 -2.26 10.69
N ALA A 122 10.51 -2.72 10.01
CA ALA A 122 10.14 -2.22 8.70
C ALA A 122 9.80 -0.73 8.71
N GLU A 123 9.17 -0.23 9.78
CA GLU A 123 8.94 1.20 9.97
C GLU A 123 10.27 1.97 10.05
N LYS A 124 11.23 1.46 10.83
CA LYS A 124 12.54 2.11 10.96
C LYS A 124 13.35 2.05 9.65
N GLU A 125 13.39 0.91 8.98
CA GLU A 125 14.05 0.75 7.67
C GLU A 125 13.45 1.69 6.63
N MET A 126 12.12 1.86 6.63
CA MET A 126 11.44 2.83 5.76
C MET A 126 11.81 4.28 6.11
N GLU A 127 11.89 4.63 7.39
CA GLU A 127 12.33 5.99 7.76
C GLU A 127 13.77 6.29 7.37
N GLU A 128 14.66 5.29 7.44
CA GLU A 128 16.05 5.40 6.97
C GLU A 128 16.07 5.57 5.44
N GLU A 129 15.33 4.75 4.70
CA GLU A 129 15.19 4.84 3.25
C GLU A 129 14.67 6.22 2.80
N LEU A 130 13.65 6.76 3.48
CA LEU A 130 13.10 8.09 3.17
C LEU A 130 14.13 9.21 3.42
N ARG A 131 14.95 9.09 4.47
CA ARG A 131 16.03 10.05 4.75
C ARG A 131 17.10 9.98 3.66
N ASP A 132 17.49 8.78 3.25
CA ASP A 132 18.48 8.56 2.21
C ASP A 132 18.02 9.17 0.88
N VAL A 133 16.78 8.93 0.46
CA VAL A 133 16.20 9.53 -0.76
C VAL A 133 16.22 11.07 -0.71
N VAL A 134 15.97 11.69 0.45
CA VAL A 134 16.06 13.16 0.59
C VAL A 134 17.49 13.65 0.44
N THR A 135 18.45 12.94 1.01
CA THR A 135 19.88 13.29 0.87
C THR A 135 20.35 13.15 -0.58
N GLU A 136 19.98 12.06 -1.25
CA GLU A 136 20.29 11.83 -2.66
C GLU A 136 19.61 12.85 -3.57
N ALA A 137 18.35 13.19 -3.31
CA ALA A 137 17.63 14.22 -4.06
C ALA A 137 18.35 15.58 -3.96
N ASN A 138 18.79 15.96 -2.75
CA ASN A 138 19.55 17.20 -2.57
C ASN A 138 20.94 17.16 -3.23
N ALA A 139 21.56 15.97 -3.34
CA ALA A 139 22.81 15.79 -4.06
C ALA A 139 22.64 15.95 -5.58
N LEU A 140 21.52 15.47 -6.14
CA LEU A 140 21.20 15.62 -7.57
C LEU A 140 20.71 17.03 -7.94
N ALA A 141 19.96 17.68 -7.05
CA ALA A 141 19.51 19.05 -7.25
C ALA A 141 19.29 19.77 -5.90
N PRO A 142 19.87 20.97 -5.71
CA PRO A 142 19.71 21.70 -4.46
C PRO A 142 18.23 22.03 -4.22
N ASN A 143 17.78 21.91 -2.97
CA ASN A 143 16.40 22.13 -2.53
C ASN A 143 15.34 21.17 -3.10
N TRP A 144 15.74 20.06 -3.72
CA TRP A 144 14.77 19.08 -4.25
C TRP A 144 14.22 18.14 -3.17
N GLY A 145 15.01 17.83 -2.14
CA GLY A 145 14.64 16.88 -1.08
C GLY A 145 13.30 17.17 -0.37
N PRO A 146 12.95 18.41 -0.03
CA PRO A 146 11.64 18.71 0.57
C PRO A 146 10.44 18.49 -0.37
N VAL A 147 10.63 18.58 -1.69
CA VAL A 147 9.56 18.58 -2.70
C VAL A 147 9.37 17.22 -3.37
N ILE A 148 10.41 16.37 -3.39
CA ILE A 148 10.38 15.07 -4.07
C ILE A 148 9.22 14.20 -3.58
N PHE A 149 8.99 14.13 -2.26
CA PHE A 149 7.92 13.30 -1.71
C PHE A 149 6.53 13.89 -1.89
N GLN A 150 6.40 15.22 -1.98
CA GLN A 150 5.13 15.85 -2.36
C GLN A 150 4.75 15.43 -3.79
N SER A 151 5.71 15.51 -4.71
CA SER A 151 5.53 15.09 -6.10
C SER A 151 5.25 13.59 -6.21
N ALA A 152 5.99 12.77 -5.47
CA ALA A 152 5.81 11.32 -5.44
C ALA A 152 4.42 10.91 -4.92
N HIS A 153 3.92 11.58 -3.87
CA HIS A 153 2.58 11.36 -3.34
C HIS A 153 1.49 11.65 -4.38
N GLU A 154 1.58 12.79 -5.08
CA GLU A 154 0.62 13.14 -6.14
C GLU A 154 0.67 12.15 -7.31
N ILE A 155 1.86 11.68 -7.68
CA ILE A 155 2.02 10.66 -8.74
C ILE A 155 1.38 9.34 -8.31
N ALA A 156 1.62 8.87 -7.09
CA ALA A 156 1.02 7.64 -6.55
C ALA A 156 -0.52 7.73 -6.54
N ALA A 157 -1.05 8.84 -6.02
CA ALA A 157 -2.48 9.11 -5.98
C ALA A 157 -3.11 9.16 -7.39
N ASN A 158 -2.48 9.88 -8.32
CA ASN A 158 -2.97 9.99 -9.70
C ASN A 158 -2.93 8.64 -10.43
N THR A 159 -1.85 7.87 -10.24
CA THR A 159 -1.71 6.53 -10.85
C THR A 159 -2.81 5.60 -10.36
N LYS A 160 -3.05 5.57 -9.05
CA LYS A 160 -4.13 4.76 -8.45
C LYS A 160 -5.51 5.20 -8.94
N LEU A 161 -5.76 6.50 -9.05
CA LEU A 161 -7.01 7.03 -9.59
C LEU A 161 -7.23 6.58 -11.04
N ARG A 162 -6.21 6.70 -11.89
CA ARG A 162 -6.29 6.26 -13.29
C ARG A 162 -6.54 4.76 -13.41
N GLN A 163 -5.87 3.94 -12.60
CA GLN A 163 -6.12 2.50 -12.55
C GLN A 163 -7.58 2.18 -12.20
N ARG A 164 -8.15 2.84 -11.20
CA ARG A 164 -9.57 2.66 -10.85
C ARG A 164 -10.52 3.10 -11.96
N LEU A 165 -10.23 4.22 -12.63
CA LEU A 165 -11.04 4.67 -13.76
C LEU A 165 -10.98 3.68 -14.92
N GLU A 166 -9.79 3.15 -15.22
CA GLU A 166 -9.60 2.12 -16.25
C GLU A 166 -10.36 0.84 -15.91
N GLU A 167 -10.29 0.37 -14.65
CA GLU A 167 -11.06 -0.78 -14.17
C GLU A 167 -12.57 -0.58 -14.40
N ILE A 168 -13.11 0.59 -14.06
CA ILE A 168 -14.54 0.91 -14.25
C ILE A 168 -14.90 0.98 -15.74
N GLN A 169 -14.04 1.60 -16.55
CA GLN A 169 -14.26 1.70 -18.00
C GLN A 169 -14.25 0.31 -18.65
N SER A 170 -13.35 -0.58 -18.23
CA SER A 170 -13.29 -1.95 -18.74
C SER A 170 -14.56 -2.78 -18.47
N GLN A 171 -15.28 -2.48 -17.38
CA GLN A 171 -16.53 -3.15 -17.03
C GLN A 171 -17.73 -2.69 -17.85
N THR A 172 -17.65 -1.50 -18.47
CA THR A 172 -18.77 -0.84 -19.13
C THR A 172 -19.34 -1.67 -20.29
N GLU A 173 -18.50 -2.35 -21.07
CA GLU A 173 -18.96 -3.19 -22.19
C GLU A 173 -19.71 -4.44 -21.72
N ALA A 174 -19.19 -5.09 -20.68
CA ALA A 174 -19.81 -6.26 -20.07
C ALA A 174 -21.18 -5.91 -19.46
N GLU A 175 -21.25 -4.79 -18.74
CA GLU A 175 -22.50 -4.28 -18.17
C GLU A 175 -23.52 -3.91 -19.25
N LYS A 176 -23.09 -3.26 -20.34
CA LYS A 176 -23.97 -2.97 -21.49
C LYS A 176 -24.52 -4.24 -22.11
N ALA A 177 -23.68 -5.25 -22.34
CA ALA A 177 -24.12 -6.53 -22.90
C ALA A 177 -25.09 -7.27 -21.97
N TRP A 178 -24.82 -7.26 -20.67
CA TRP A 178 -25.71 -7.81 -19.65
C TRP A 178 -27.06 -7.08 -19.62
N TRP A 179 -27.05 -5.75 -19.64
CA TRP A 179 -28.25 -4.91 -19.63
C TRP A 179 -29.12 -5.14 -20.86
N LEU A 180 -28.53 -5.22 -22.06
CA LEU A 180 -29.26 -5.50 -23.29
C LEU A 180 -29.96 -6.86 -23.25
N LYS A 181 -29.29 -7.91 -22.76
CA LYS A 181 -29.90 -9.24 -22.56
C LYS A 181 -31.06 -9.17 -21.57
N LYS A 182 -30.87 -8.49 -20.44
CA LYS A 182 -31.91 -8.33 -19.43
C LYS A 182 -33.11 -7.57 -19.99
N ARG A 183 -32.89 -6.50 -20.75
CA ARG A 183 -33.95 -5.72 -21.40
C ARG A 183 -34.73 -6.56 -22.40
N SER A 184 -34.06 -7.37 -23.23
CA SER A 184 -34.75 -8.27 -24.18
C SER A 184 -35.59 -9.33 -23.48
N GLN A 185 -35.13 -9.86 -22.34
CA GLN A 185 -35.91 -10.82 -21.55
C GLN A 185 -37.17 -10.18 -20.96
N ILE A 186 -37.04 -8.98 -20.37
CA ILE A 186 -38.18 -8.24 -19.81
C ILE A 186 -39.20 -7.92 -20.91
N GLN A 187 -38.75 -7.49 -22.09
CA GLN A 187 -39.64 -7.19 -23.20
C GLN A 187 -40.37 -8.45 -23.70
N ALA A 188 -39.69 -9.59 -23.75
CA ALA A 188 -40.31 -10.86 -24.15
C ALA A 188 -41.34 -11.35 -23.12
N GLU A 189 -41.06 -11.21 -21.82
CA GLU A 189 -41.97 -11.57 -20.73
C GLU A 189 -43.23 -10.69 -20.76
N PHE A 190 -43.08 -9.38 -20.93
CA PHE A 190 -44.21 -8.46 -21.03
C PHE A 190 -45.13 -8.75 -22.23
N MET A 191 -44.54 -9.03 -23.42
CA MET A 191 -45.33 -9.42 -24.60
C MET A 191 -46.08 -10.73 -24.37
N LYS A 192 -45.47 -11.69 -23.66
CA LYS A 192 -46.11 -12.95 -23.30
C LYS A 192 -47.30 -12.73 -22.35
N GLU A 193 -47.14 -11.86 -21.35
CA GLU A 193 -48.22 -11.51 -20.42
C GLU A 193 -49.39 -10.82 -21.15
N LEU A 194 -49.12 -9.93 -22.11
CA LEU A 194 -50.14 -9.31 -22.95
C LEU A 194 -50.92 -10.36 -23.75
N ASP A 195 -50.23 -11.26 -24.45
CA ASP A 195 -50.87 -12.33 -25.23
C ASP A 195 -51.71 -13.28 -24.34
N GLU A 196 -51.26 -13.57 -23.12
CA GLU A 196 -52.01 -14.36 -22.15
C GLU A 196 -53.23 -13.60 -21.61
N SER A 197 -53.12 -12.28 -21.40
CA SER A 197 -54.23 -11.43 -20.98
C SER A 197 -55.29 -11.24 -22.07
N GLU A 198 -54.91 -11.12 -23.35
CA GLU A 198 -55.85 -11.07 -24.47
C GLU A 198 -56.59 -12.41 -24.66
N LYS A 199 -55.88 -13.54 -24.45
CA LYS A 199 -56.50 -14.88 -24.44
C LYS A 199 -57.41 -15.13 -23.23
N GLY A 200 -57.18 -14.46 -22.11
CA GLY A 200 -58.08 -14.45 -20.95
C GLY A 200 -59.31 -13.56 -21.18
N SER A 201 -59.12 -12.37 -21.74
CA SER A 201 -60.20 -11.41 -22.02
C SER A 201 -61.16 -11.90 -23.12
N THR A 202 -60.66 -12.64 -24.12
CA THR A 202 -61.51 -13.28 -25.14
C THR A 202 -62.31 -14.48 -24.62
N LYS A 203 -62.07 -14.93 -23.38
CA LYS A 203 -62.78 -16.06 -22.76
C LYS A 203 -63.86 -15.66 -21.74
N ASP A 204 -63.82 -14.42 -21.20
CA ASP A 204 -64.70 -13.95 -20.12
C ASP A 204 -65.35 -12.56 -20.35
N GLY A 205 -65.59 -12.14 -21.59
CA GLY A 205 -66.13 -10.80 -21.87
C GLY A 205 -67.04 -10.70 -23.09
N HIS A 206 -68.20 -11.38 -23.05
CA HIS A 206 -69.37 -10.93 -23.80
C HIS A 206 -70.34 -10.27 -22.80
N GLU A 207 -70.79 -9.07 -23.18
CA GLU A 207 -71.90 -8.26 -22.61
C GLU A 207 -71.48 -7.01 -21.79
N ASP A 208 -71.61 -5.88 -22.50
CA ASP A 208 -71.98 -4.52 -22.08
C ASP A 208 -71.13 -3.77 -21.04
N ASP A 209 -70.37 -2.75 -21.49
CA ASP A 209 -70.67 -1.37 -21.10
C ASP A 209 -69.96 -0.35 -22.01
N ALA A 210 -70.74 0.50 -22.67
CA ALA A 210 -70.25 1.58 -23.51
C ALA A 210 -70.16 2.86 -22.68
N VAL A 211 -68.99 3.18 -22.12
CA VAL A 211 -68.72 4.48 -21.50
C VAL A 211 -67.85 5.32 -22.43
N VAL A 212 -68.53 6.22 -23.14
CA VAL A 212 -67.96 7.33 -23.91
C VAL A 212 -67.22 8.28 -22.96
N VAL A 213 -65.89 8.40 -23.09
CA VAL A 213 -65.12 9.46 -22.44
C VAL A 213 -64.81 10.53 -23.48
N ASP A 214 -65.44 11.68 -23.27
CA ASP A 214 -65.29 12.91 -24.02
C ASP A 214 -63.84 13.43 -23.96
N SER A 215 -63.28 13.82 -25.11
CA SER A 215 -61.93 14.35 -25.25
C SER A 215 -61.94 15.87 -25.09
N PRO A 216 -61.19 16.49 -24.15
CA PRO A 216 -61.17 17.94 -24.06
C PRO A 216 -60.42 18.55 -25.26
N SER A 217 -61.14 19.39 -26.01
CA SER A 217 -60.59 20.13 -27.15
C SER A 217 -59.46 21.06 -26.72
N LYS A 218 -58.34 20.99 -27.45
CA LYS A 218 -57.29 22.00 -27.46
C LYS A 218 -57.87 23.33 -28.00
N LYS A 219 -58.11 24.31 -27.12
CA LYS A 219 -58.24 25.73 -27.50
C LYS A 219 -57.09 26.52 -26.89
N GLY A 220 -56.29 27.12 -27.77
CA GLY A 220 -55.18 27.99 -27.40
C GLY A 220 -55.63 29.39 -26.94
N SER A 221 -54.76 30.03 -26.17
CA SER A 221 -54.64 31.48 -25.95
C SER A 221 -53.23 31.64 -25.35
N LYS A 222 -52.23 32.31 -25.94
CA LYS A 222 -52.12 33.61 -26.63
C LYS A 222 -52.55 34.81 -25.78
N LYS A 223 -51.80 35.06 -24.70
CA LYS A 223 -51.12 36.35 -24.47
C LYS A 223 -50.08 36.21 -23.37
#